data_AF-A0A0F8YW04-F1
#
_entry.id   AF-A0A0F8YW04-F1
#
_cell.length_a   1.000
_cell.length_b   1.000
_cell.length_c   1.000
_cell.angle_alpha   90.00
_cell.angle_beta   90.00
_cell.angle_gamma   90.00
#
_symmetry.space_group_name_H-M   'P 1'
#
loop_
_entity.id
_entity.type
_entity.pdbx_description
1 polymer ?
#
loop_
_entity_poly.entity_id
_entity_poly.type
_entity_poly.pdbx_seq_one_letter_code
_entity_poly.pdbx_strand_id
1 'polypeptide(L)'
;MDCDFIRNLTKEQKAELLKLLSDEPAKKYEFTGKTIRHYHYTLRQIRRISDGVVGGYIESEENLSQEGNCWVAGSAQVYSDARVYGKAQVYGDVLIHNTGSVSGNIRICGKASSE
;
A
#
# COMPACT_ATOMS: atom_id res chain seq x y z
N MET A 1 -29.64 -18.61 -3.92
CA MET A 1 -28.43 -19.29 -4.42
C MET A 1 -28.48 -20.71 -3.93
N ASP A 2 -28.32 -21.67 -4.83
CA ASP A 2 -28.44 -23.09 -4.51
C ASP A 2 -27.14 -23.59 -3.86
N CYS A 3 -27.20 -24.13 -2.65
CA CYS A 3 -26.01 -24.56 -1.90
C CYS A 3 -25.26 -25.71 -2.59
N ASP A 4 -25.95 -26.49 -3.41
CA ASP A 4 -25.36 -27.60 -4.16
C ASP A 4 -24.58 -27.15 -5.40
N PHE A 5 -24.93 -25.97 -5.94
CA PHE A 5 -24.18 -25.36 -7.03
C PHE A 5 -22.75 -25.01 -6.58
N ILE A 6 -22.60 -24.38 -5.41
CA ILE A 6 -21.28 -23.96 -4.89
C ILE A 6 -20.40 -25.17 -4.52
N ARG A 7 -20.99 -26.27 -4.02
CA ARG A 7 -20.23 -27.47 -3.62
C ARG A 7 -19.51 -28.13 -4.80
N ASN A 8 -20.16 -28.19 -5.96
CA ASN A 8 -19.66 -28.83 -7.18
C ASN A 8 -18.72 -27.94 -8.02
N LEU A 9 -18.46 -26.70 -7.60
CA LEU A 9 -17.47 -25.85 -8.27
C LEU A 9 -16.05 -26.35 -8.05
N THR A 10 -15.26 -26.26 -9.11
CA THR A 10 -13.80 -26.45 -9.09
C THR A 10 -13.12 -25.40 -8.20
N LYS A 11 -11.86 -25.62 -7.81
CA LYS A 11 -11.12 -24.66 -6.97
C LYS A 11 -11.01 -23.30 -7.66
N GLU A 12 -10.81 -23.30 -8.97
CA GLU A 12 -10.70 -22.14 -9.82
C GLU A 12 -12.03 -21.37 -9.87
N GLN A 13 -13.15 -22.06 -10.11
CA GLN A 13 -14.48 -21.44 -10.11
C GLN A 13 -14.86 -20.90 -8.72
N LYS A 14 -14.47 -21.57 -7.63
CA LYS A 14 -14.67 -21.07 -6.27
C LYS A 14 -13.83 -19.82 -6.01
N ALA A 15 -12.59 -19.77 -6.49
CA ALA A 15 -11.73 -18.59 -6.37
C ALA A 15 -12.29 -17.41 -7.17
N GLU A 16 -12.82 -17.66 -8.37
CA GLU A 16 -13.43 -16.64 -9.22
C GLU A 16 -14.78 -16.14 -8.68
N LEU A 17 -15.61 -17.06 -8.16
CA LEU A 17 -16.83 -16.72 -7.43
C LEU A 17 -16.52 -15.93 -6.15
N LEU A 18 -15.48 -16.32 -5.41
CA LEU A 18 -15.04 -15.59 -4.21
C LEU A 18 -14.58 -14.18 -4.58
N LYS A 19 -13.91 -13.99 -5.72
CA LYS A 19 -13.50 -12.69 -6.25
C LYS A 19 -14.69 -11.81 -6.70
N LEU A 20 -15.75 -12.44 -7.20
CA LEU A 20 -16.99 -11.78 -7.63
C LEU A 20 -17.92 -11.43 -6.45
N LEU A 21 -17.84 -12.19 -5.35
CA LEU A 21 -18.64 -12.00 -4.15
C LEU A 21 -17.89 -11.24 -3.04
N SER A 22 -16.57 -11.12 -3.14
CA SER A 22 -15.78 -10.30 -2.23
C SER A 22 -15.93 -8.83 -2.62
N ASP A 23 -16.50 -8.03 -1.72
CA ASP A 23 -16.47 -6.56 -1.78
C ASP A 23 -15.07 -6.00 -1.42
N GLU A 24 -14.05 -6.86 -1.41
CA GLU A 24 -12.67 -6.48 -1.11
C GLU A 24 -12.14 -5.66 -2.29
N PRO A 25 -11.90 -4.36 -2.11
CA PRO A 25 -11.39 -3.52 -3.18
C PRO A 25 -10.07 -4.09 -3.67
N ALA A 26 -9.93 -4.18 -4.99
CA ALA A 26 -8.70 -4.65 -5.61
C ALA A 26 -7.50 -3.88 -5.03
N LYS A 27 -6.56 -4.60 -4.40
CA LYS A 27 -5.37 -3.98 -3.83
C LYS A 27 -4.59 -3.27 -4.94
N LYS A 28 -4.18 -2.03 -4.68
CA LYS A 28 -3.32 -1.23 -5.55
C LYS A 28 -1.87 -1.68 -5.45
N TYR A 29 -1.45 -2.11 -4.27
CA TYR A 29 -0.10 -2.57 -3.99
C TYR A 29 -0.08 -3.70 -2.97
N GLU A 30 1.05 -4.40 -2.95
CA GLU A 30 1.35 -5.48 -2.01
C GLU A 30 2.75 -5.32 -1.40
N PHE A 31 3.03 -6.07 -0.34
CA PHE A 31 4.37 -6.12 0.25
C PHE A 31 5.24 -7.15 -0.47
N THR A 32 6.46 -6.75 -0.81
CA THR A 32 7.44 -7.62 -1.49
C THR A 32 8.05 -8.70 -0.57
N GLY A 33 7.85 -8.58 0.74
CA GLY A 33 8.54 -9.38 1.75
C GLY A 33 9.89 -8.80 2.20
N LYS A 34 10.48 -7.85 1.46
CA LYS A 34 11.67 -7.14 1.90
C LYS A 34 11.33 -6.16 3.02
N THR A 35 12.10 -6.21 4.10
CA THR A 35 11.92 -5.33 5.26
C THR A 35 13.20 -4.60 5.63
N ILE A 36 13.04 -3.44 6.28
CA ILE A 36 14.12 -2.73 6.96
C ILE A 36 13.66 -2.40 8.38
N ARG A 37 14.61 -2.42 9.33
CA ARG A 37 14.35 -1.91 10.68
C ARG A 37 14.78 -0.46 10.75
N HIS A 38 13.86 0.40 11.19
CA HIS A 38 14.11 1.82 11.41
C HIS A 38 13.67 2.15 12.85
N TYR A 39 14.63 2.35 13.75
CA TYR A 39 14.38 2.35 15.20
C TYR A 39 13.62 1.07 15.64
N HIS A 40 12.44 1.21 16.26
CA HIS A 40 11.56 0.10 16.65
C HIS A 40 10.51 -0.26 15.60
N TYR A 41 10.49 0.42 14.46
CA TYR A 41 9.55 0.14 13.37
C TYR A 41 10.12 -0.88 12.38
N THR A 42 9.25 -1.75 11.88
CA THR A 42 9.56 -2.66 10.77
C THR A 42 8.88 -2.14 9.52
N LEU A 43 9.66 -1.60 8.59
CA LEU A 43 9.12 -1.07 7.33
C LEU A 43 9.21 -2.13 6.24
N ARG A 44 8.21 -2.18 5.39
CA ARG A 44 7.97 -3.21 4.38
C ARG A 44 7.96 -2.55 3.02
N GLN A 45 8.77 -3.07 2.10
CA GLN A 45 8.83 -2.52 0.74
C GLN A 45 7.57 -2.88 -0.03
N ILE A 46 6.97 -1.89 -0.67
CA ILE A 46 5.76 -2.07 -1.48
C ILE A 46 6.09 -2.32 -2.94
N ARG A 47 5.19 -3.02 -3.62
CA ARG A 47 5.19 -3.22 -5.07
C ARG A 47 3.78 -2.98 -5.59
N ARG A 48 3.69 -2.20 -6.66
CA ARG A 48 2.41 -1.92 -7.32
C ARG A 48 1.96 -3.16 -8.07
N ILE A 49 0.68 -3.50 -7.91
CA ILE A 49 0.14 -4.72 -8.52
C ILE A 49 -0.05 -4.54 -10.03
N SER A 50 -0.37 -3.33 -10.49
CA SER A 50 -0.72 -3.06 -11.89
C SER A 50 0.45 -3.20 -12.87
N ASP A 51 1.65 -2.77 -12.48
CA ASP A 51 2.84 -2.70 -13.35
C ASP A 51 4.07 -3.38 -12.75
N GLY A 52 3.97 -3.90 -11.52
CA GLY A 52 5.09 -4.53 -10.81
C GLY A 52 6.16 -3.54 -10.33
N VAL A 53 5.96 -2.23 -10.47
CA VAL A 53 6.95 -1.23 -10.06
C VAL A 53 7.12 -1.27 -8.54
N VAL A 54 8.36 -1.45 -8.12
CA VAL A 54 8.76 -1.44 -6.72
C VAL A 54 8.82 0.00 -6.21
N GLY A 55 8.21 0.24 -5.05
CA GLY A 55 8.17 1.53 -4.37
C GLY A 55 9.08 1.58 -3.14
N GLY A 56 8.77 2.55 -2.28
CA GLY A 56 9.43 2.73 -0.99
C GLY A 56 8.94 1.76 0.07
N TYR A 57 9.10 2.17 1.32
CA TYR A 57 8.85 1.37 2.51
C TYR A 57 7.75 2.01 3.34
N ILE A 58 6.80 1.20 3.79
CA ILE A 58 5.77 1.63 4.75
C ILE A 58 5.72 0.66 5.93
N GLU A 59 5.33 1.12 7.11
CA GLU A 59 5.14 0.23 8.26
C GLU A 59 3.92 -0.68 8.08
N SER A 60 2.76 -0.08 7.76
CA SER A 60 1.49 -0.79 7.58
C SER A 60 0.66 -0.20 6.43
N GLU A 61 -0.44 -0.87 6.05
CA GLU A 61 -1.37 -0.37 5.04
C GLU A 61 -2.10 0.92 5.48
N GLU A 62 -2.02 1.31 6.76
CA GLU A 62 -2.55 2.59 7.24
C GLU A 62 -1.72 3.79 6.76
N ASN A 63 -0.43 3.57 6.46
CA ASN A 63 0.47 4.65 6.05
C ASN A 63 0.31 5.03 4.58
N LEU A 64 -0.22 4.13 3.74
CA LEU A 64 -0.46 4.38 2.32
C LEU A 64 -1.80 3.80 1.90
N SER A 65 -2.75 4.65 1.53
CA SER A 65 -4.08 4.20 1.13
C SER A 65 -4.04 3.27 -0.09
N GLN A 66 -4.83 2.19 -0.06
CA GLN A 66 -5.11 1.35 -1.23
C GLN A 66 -5.98 2.09 -2.27
N GLU A 67 -6.65 3.17 -1.87
CA GLU A 67 -7.50 4.00 -2.72
C GLU A 67 -6.76 5.19 -3.31
N GLY A 68 -7.37 5.77 -4.35
CA GLY A 68 -6.81 6.91 -5.07
C GLY A 68 -5.46 6.62 -5.73
N ASN A 69 -4.81 7.68 -6.18
CA ASN A 69 -3.58 7.61 -6.97
C ASN A 69 -2.31 7.76 -6.12
N CYS A 70 -2.43 7.76 -4.79
CA CYS A 70 -1.31 8.02 -3.92
C CYS A 70 -0.22 6.94 -4.01
N TRP A 71 1.07 7.34 -3.94
CA TRP A 71 2.19 6.43 -4.14
C TRP A 71 3.46 6.85 -3.39
N VAL A 72 4.21 5.86 -2.91
CA VAL A 72 5.54 6.01 -2.30
C VAL A 72 6.57 5.35 -3.19
N ALA A 73 7.44 6.13 -3.81
CA ALA A 73 8.47 5.68 -4.75
C ALA A 73 9.89 5.80 -4.17
N GLY A 74 10.83 5.07 -4.77
CA GLY A 74 12.26 5.14 -4.41
C GLY A 74 12.53 4.55 -3.03
N SER A 75 13.41 5.20 -2.25
CA SER A 75 13.80 4.77 -0.90
C SER A 75 12.97 5.42 0.21
N ALA A 76 11.87 6.10 -0.12
CA ALA A 76 11.06 6.82 0.85
C ALA A 76 10.48 5.88 1.91
N GLN A 77 10.40 6.36 3.14
CA GLN A 77 10.00 5.61 4.33
C GLN A 77 8.85 6.35 5.02
N VAL A 78 7.70 5.68 5.18
CA VAL A 78 6.50 6.23 5.82
C VAL A 78 6.09 5.33 6.97
N TYR A 79 6.08 5.86 8.19
CA TYR A 79 5.84 5.05 9.40
C TYR A 79 5.20 5.86 10.52
N SER A 80 4.82 5.20 11.62
CA SER A 80 4.06 5.78 12.72
C SER A 80 2.72 6.35 12.21
N ASP A 81 2.27 7.50 12.72
CA ASP A 81 0.95 8.09 12.42
C ASP A 81 0.87 8.79 11.05
N ALA A 82 1.92 8.69 10.23
CA ALA A 82 1.97 9.32 8.92
C ALA A 82 1.03 8.62 7.93
N ARG A 83 0.24 9.39 7.16
CA ARG A 83 -0.72 8.84 6.20
C ARG A 83 -0.59 9.50 4.82
N VAL A 84 -0.46 8.69 3.79
CA VAL A 84 -0.39 9.10 2.38
C VAL A 84 -1.65 8.64 1.66
N TYR A 85 -2.46 9.59 1.18
CA TYR A 85 -3.76 9.30 0.56
C TYR A 85 -4.13 10.28 -0.56
N GLY A 86 -5.22 10.00 -1.28
CA GLY A 86 -5.69 10.84 -2.39
C GLY A 86 -4.77 10.79 -3.61
N LYS A 87 -4.16 11.93 -3.98
CA LYS A 87 -3.27 12.07 -5.16
C LYS A 87 -1.79 12.28 -4.81
N ALA A 88 -1.42 12.15 -3.53
CA ALA A 88 -0.08 12.43 -3.03
C ALA A 88 1.00 11.55 -3.69
N GLN A 89 2.13 12.13 -4.09
CA GLN A 89 3.28 11.41 -4.64
C GLN A 89 4.52 11.69 -3.79
N VAL A 90 5.04 10.66 -3.13
CA VAL A 90 6.26 10.74 -2.33
C VAL A 90 7.38 10.04 -3.08
N TYR A 91 8.52 10.71 -3.26
CA TYR A 91 9.65 10.15 -4.00
C TYR A 91 10.99 10.66 -3.46
N GLY A 92 12.03 9.83 -3.62
CA GLY A 92 13.40 10.11 -3.16
C GLY A 92 13.69 9.54 -1.78
N ASP A 93 14.81 9.97 -1.18
CA ASP A 93 15.24 9.55 0.16
C ASP A 93 14.54 10.41 1.23
N VAL A 94 13.25 10.15 1.45
CA VAL A 94 12.38 10.91 2.37
C VAL A 94 11.97 10.05 3.56
N LEU A 95 12.00 10.62 4.76
CA LEU A 95 11.48 10.02 6.00
C LEU A 95 10.22 10.78 6.42
N ILE A 96 9.10 10.09 6.55
CA ILE A 96 7.85 10.66 7.05
C ILE A 96 7.43 9.88 8.29
N HIS A 97 7.46 10.57 9.42
CA HIS A 97 7.06 10.08 10.74
C HIS A 97 6.32 11.21 11.46
N ASN A 98 5.39 10.89 12.37
CA ASN A 98 4.49 11.82 13.07
C ASN A 98 3.19 12.16 12.30
N THR A 99 2.31 12.99 12.90
CA THR A 99 0.93 13.33 12.47
C THR A 99 0.81 14.08 11.11
N GLY A 100 1.81 13.95 10.24
CA GLY A 100 1.79 14.48 8.89
C GLY A 100 0.81 13.69 8.01
N SER A 101 -0.36 14.28 7.76
CA SER A 101 -1.28 13.81 6.72
C SER A 101 -0.90 14.43 5.38
N VAL A 102 -0.42 13.63 4.43
CA VAL A 102 -0.08 14.12 3.08
C VAL A 102 -1.25 13.83 2.14
N SER A 103 -1.95 14.89 1.73
CA SER A 103 -3.09 14.80 0.82
C SER A 103 -3.13 15.94 -0.21
N GLY A 104 -3.67 15.66 -1.39
CA GLY A 104 -3.71 16.60 -2.52
C GLY A 104 -2.62 16.37 -3.57
N ASN A 105 -2.39 17.36 -4.46
CA ASN A 105 -1.35 17.31 -5.49
C ASN A 105 0.05 17.60 -4.91
N ILE A 106 0.39 17.00 -3.77
CA ILE A 106 1.65 17.25 -3.08
C ILE A 106 2.71 16.33 -3.68
N ARG A 107 3.76 16.95 -4.21
CA ARG A 107 4.99 16.29 -4.65
C ARG A 107 6.06 16.58 -3.60
N ILE A 108 6.39 15.60 -2.76
CA ILE A 108 7.50 15.75 -1.80
C ILE A 108 8.77 15.21 -2.48
N CYS A 109 9.68 16.13 -2.83
CA CYS A 109 11.02 15.81 -3.35
C CYS A 109 12.09 16.14 -2.29
N GLY A 110 12.61 15.13 -1.59
CA GLY A 110 13.87 15.22 -0.85
C GLY A 110 13.89 16.02 0.47
N LYS A 111 14.43 15.40 1.52
CA LYS A 111 14.59 15.86 2.91
C LYS A 111 13.35 16.52 3.53
N ALA A 112 12.37 15.69 3.87
CA ALA A 112 11.53 15.98 5.03
C ALA A 112 12.30 15.54 6.28
N SER A 113 12.72 16.51 7.08
CA SER A 113 13.17 16.32 8.45
C SER A 113 12.11 16.99 9.30
N SER A 114 11.15 16.22 9.82
CA SER A 114 10.32 16.71 10.91
C SER A 114 11.16 16.66 12.17
N GLU A 115 11.58 17.85 12.63
CA GLU A 115 12.31 18.08 13.90
C GLU A 115 11.61 17.45 15.11
#